data_AF-A0A9E6DEE1-F1
#
_entry.id   AF-A0A9E6DEE1-F1
#
_cell.length_a   1.000
_cell.length_b   1.000
_cell.length_c   1.000
_cell.angle_alpha   90.00
_cell.angle_beta   90.00
_cell.angle_gamma   90.00
#
_symmetry.space_group_name_H-M   'P 1'
#
loop_
_entity.id
_entity.type
_entity.pdbx_description
1 polymer ?
#
loop_
_entity_poly.entity_id
_entity_poly.type
_entity_poly.pdbx_seq_one_letter_code
_entity_poly.pdbx_strand_id
1 'polypeptide(L)'
;MKWLVSALLGLTLGCGVASAQVADCQQSETTCVLDAAWSAALVLPEEKLSRLGPAFLETAYVSGEPGLIARWETRLGETASPPETYDDFGWQRAEPLLRAGGVERLIEVARSRTEPLNYGRADALLSAGKRLHEDDDEAARTLNDALLELTRTASNFEKPNLAHAAAELAMVRCDRERFERALLYTDAPGNLRYAIWRVRIAGRITSLLSRIRAIDSDQDTREVRRVLEGYRAIQTFGYCAARNDPIGG
;
A
#
# COMPACT_ATOMS: atom_id res chain seq x y z
N MET A 1 -20.60 31.42 -65.58
CA MET A 1 -21.14 30.92 -64.29
C MET A 1 -20.54 29.53 -64.06
N LYS A 2 -19.33 29.42 -63.52
CA LYS A 2 -19.01 29.17 -62.09
C LYS A 2 -19.86 28.06 -61.47
N TRP A 3 -19.39 26.80 -61.49
CA TRP A 3 -19.62 25.80 -60.44
C TRP A 3 -18.36 24.94 -60.29
N LEU A 4 -17.66 25.14 -59.18
CA LEU A 4 -16.55 24.33 -58.69
C LEU A 4 -17.12 23.04 -58.09
N VAL A 5 -16.66 21.88 -58.56
CA VAL A 5 -16.88 20.60 -57.88
C VAL A 5 -15.69 20.38 -56.96
N SER A 6 -15.87 20.69 -55.67
CA SER A 6 -14.90 20.41 -54.61
C SER A 6 -14.89 18.93 -54.28
N ALA A 7 -13.76 18.26 -54.52
CA ALA A 7 -13.48 16.93 -54.01
C ALA A 7 -13.11 17.04 -52.52
N LEU A 8 -13.98 16.57 -51.63
CA LEU A 8 -13.67 16.35 -50.22
C LEU A 8 -12.94 15.00 -50.10
N LEU A 9 -11.62 15.05 -49.94
CA LEU A 9 -10.84 13.94 -49.41
C LEU A 9 -11.24 13.73 -47.94
N GLY A 10 -11.94 12.64 -47.66
CA GLY A 10 -12.15 12.16 -46.31
C GLY A 10 -10.85 11.58 -45.73
N LEU A 11 -10.11 12.38 -44.98
CA LEU A 11 -9.07 11.89 -44.07
C LEU A 11 -9.74 11.26 -42.85
N THR A 12 -9.99 9.96 -42.91
CA THR A 12 -10.28 9.15 -41.73
C THR A 12 -8.98 9.00 -40.92
N LEU A 13 -8.72 9.96 -40.04
CA LEU A 13 -7.78 9.80 -38.93
C LEU A 13 -8.35 8.73 -38.01
N GLY A 14 -7.98 7.48 -38.26
CA GLY A 14 -8.14 6.41 -37.29
C GLY A 14 -7.27 6.73 -36.10
N CYS A 15 -7.87 7.27 -35.04
CA CYS A 15 -7.30 7.19 -33.70
C CYS A 15 -7.27 5.70 -33.32
N GLY A 16 -6.22 5.01 -33.73
CA GLY A 16 -5.85 3.76 -33.11
C GLY A 16 -5.61 4.06 -31.63
N VAL A 17 -6.55 3.67 -30.78
CA VAL A 17 -6.32 3.63 -29.34
C VAL A 17 -5.20 2.60 -29.18
N ALA A 18 -3.97 3.10 -29.02
CA ALA A 18 -2.85 2.27 -28.62
C ALA A 18 -3.18 1.78 -27.21
N SER A 19 -3.86 0.64 -27.14
CA SER A 19 -4.00 -0.10 -25.90
C SER A 19 -2.58 -0.53 -25.55
N ALA A 20 -1.93 0.22 -24.66
CA ALA A 20 -0.65 -0.17 -24.10
C ALA A 20 -0.86 -1.57 -23.51
N GLN A 21 -0.38 -2.59 -24.21
CA GLN A 21 -0.42 -3.95 -23.72
C GLN A 21 0.34 -3.92 -22.39
N VAL A 22 -0.40 -4.15 -21.30
CA VAL A 22 0.20 -4.41 -19.99
C VAL A 22 1.09 -5.62 -20.24
N ALA A 23 2.42 -5.43 -20.19
CA ALA A 23 3.35 -6.52 -20.35
C ALA A 23 3.04 -7.55 -19.26
N ASP A 24 2.36 -8.63 -19.64
CA ASP A 24 1.96 -9.68 -18.71
C ASP A 24 3.21 -10.25 -18.06
N CYS A 25 3.17 -10.35 -16.73
CA CYS A 25 4.23 -10.94 -15.95
C CYS A 25 4.34 -12.43 -16.30
N GLN A 26 5.39 -12.81 -17.02
CA GLN A 26 5.68 -14.21 -17.40
C GLN A 26 6.42 -14.99 -16.29
N GLN A 27 6.69 -14.35 -15.16
CA GLN A 27 7.42 -14.91 -14.01
C GLN A 27 6.54 -14.86 -12.75
N SER A 28 7.09 -15.16 -11.58
CA SER A 28 6.37 -14.91 -10.31
C SER A 28 6.06 -13.42 -10.15
N GLU A 29 4.92 -13.12 -9.50
CA GLU A 29 4.48 -11.75 -9.24
C GLU A 29 5.57 -10.93 -8.55
N THR A 30 6.21 -11.50 -7.52
CA THR A 30 7.31 -10.85 -6.80
C THR A 30 8.48 -10.54 -7.71
N THR A 31 8.85 -11.45 -8.62
CA THR A 31 9.92 -11.19 -9.59
C THR A 31 9.59 -9.97 -10.45
N CYS A 32 8.37 -9.89 -10.98
CA CYS A 32 7.98 -8.76 -11.83
C CYS A 32 7.91 -7.43 -11.08
N VAL A 33 7.43 -7.42 -9.85
CA VAL A 33 7.37 -6.22 -9.00
C VAL A 33 8.78 -5.73 -8.68
N LEU A 34 9.68 -6.64 -8.27
CA LEU A 34 11.06 -6.29 -7.96
C LEU A 34 11.82 -5.81 -9.20
N ASP A 35 11.67 -6.47 -10.35
CA ASP A 35 12.31 -6.02 -11.59
C ASP A 35 11.75 -4.66 -12.06
N ALA A 36 10.44 -4.42 -11.92
CA ALA A 36 9.85 -3.13 -12.24
C ALA A 36 10.38 -2.02 -11.30
N ALA A 37 10.41 -2.27 -9.99
CA ALA A 37 10.90 -1.33 -9.00
C ALA A 37 12.41 -1.04 -9.17
N TRP A 38 13.19 -2.06 -9.52
CA TRP A 38 14.61 -1.91 -9.79
C TRP A 38 14.88 -1.13 -11.07
N SER A 39 14.13 -1.41 -12.14
CA SER A 39 14.21 -0.64 -13.38
C SER A 39 13.98 0.84 -13.13
N ALA A 40 13.00 1.17 -12.29
CA ALA A 40 12.76 2.53 -11.82
C ALA A 40 13.90 3.07 -10.95
N ALA A 41 14.50 2.25 -10.09
CA ALA A 41 15.60 2.67 -9.22
C ALA A 41 16.90 3.00 -9.99
N LEU A 42 17.11 2.45 -11.18
CA LEU A 42 18.34 2.64 -11.97
C LEU A 42 18.57 4.09 -12.45
N VAL A 43 17.55 4.96 -12.37
CA VAL A 43 17.73 6.40 -12.63
C VAL A 43 18.40 7.14 -11.46
N LEU A 44 18.44 6.52 -10.27
CA LEU A 44 19.05 7.10 -9.09
C LEU A 44 20.58 7.07 -9.15
N PRO A 45 21.27 8.05 -8.55
CA PRO A 45 22.70 7.97 -8.26
C PRO A 45 23.06 6.72 -7.47
N GLU A 46 24.26 6.18 -7.71
CA GLU A 46 24.76 4.93 -7.10
C GLU A 46 24.62 4.91 -5.57
N GLU A 47 24.94 6.02 -4.90
CA GLU A 47 24.81 6.16 -3.45
C GLU A 47 23.35 6.00 -2.96
N LYS A 48 22.37 6.47 -3.74
CA LYS A 48 20.95 6.34 -3.39
C LYS A 48 20.43 4.94 -3.74
N LEU A 49 20.91 4.38 -4.84
CA LEU A 49 20.59 3.02 -5.26
C LEU A 49 21.08 2.00 -4.22
N SER A 50 22.30 2.14 -3.71
CA SER A 50 22.84 1.23 -2.69
C SER A 50 22.02 1.22 -1.40
N ARG A 51 21.48 2.38 -0.98
CA ARG A 51 20.56 2.51 0.17
C ARG A 51 19.20 1.82 -0.01
N LEU A 52 18.88 1.33 -1.21
CA LEU A 52 17.69 0.53 -1.48
C LEU A 52 17.96 -0.97 -1.39
N GLY A 53 19.22 -1.41 -1.48
CA GLY A 53 19.62 -2.82 -1.46
C GLY A 53 18.94 -3.64 -0.36
N PRO A 54 19.01 -3.21 0.92
CA PRO A 54 18.36 -3.93 2.02
C PRO A 54 16.85 -4.12 1.83
N ALA A 55 16.14 -3.13 1.28
CA ALA A 55 14.69 -3.22 1.07
C ALA A 55 14.33 -4.21 -0.06
N PHE A 56 15.14 -4.28 -1.12
CA PHE A 56 14.99 -5.28 -2.19
C PHE A 56 15.27 -6.69 -1.66
N LEU A 57 16.35 -6.87 -0.88
CA LEU A 57 16.70 -8.15 -0.28
C LEU A 57 15.65 -8.63 0.71
N GLU A 58 15.14 -7.76 1.56
CA GLU A 58 14.07 -8.10 2.51
C GLU A 58 12.80 -8.54 1.75
N THR A 59 12.42 -7.80 0.69
CA THR A 59 11.24 -8.16 -0.12
C THR A 59 11.44 -9.50 -0.84
N ALA A 60 12.65 -9.78 -1.34
CA ALA A 60 13.00 -11.07 -1.93
C ALA A 60 12.98 -12.19 -0.88
N TYR A 61 13.50 -11.95 0.32
CA TYR A 61 13.49 -12.91 1.42
C TYR A 61 12.06 -13.30 1.81
N VAL A 62 11.19 -12.29 2.01
CA VAL A 62 9.78 -12.48 2.40
C VAL A 62 8.99 -13.26 1.34
N SER A 63 9.44 -13.28 0.08
CA SER A 63 8.80 -14.11 -0.97
C SER A 63 8.89 -15.61 -0.70
N GLY A 64 9.90 -16.07 0.06
CA GLY A 64 10.19 -17.48 0.28
C GLY A 64 10.67 -18.23 -0.97
N GLU A 65 10.93 -17.57 -2.10
CA GLU A 65 11.36 -18.17 -3.37
C GLU A 65 12.91 -18.28 -3.42
N PRO A 66 13.53 -19.47 -3.25
CA PRO A 66 15.00 -19.57 -3.13
C PRO A 66 15.74 -19.07 -4.37
N GLY A 67 15.19 -19.31 -5.56
CA GLY A 67 15.75 -18.81 -6.82
C GLY A 67 15.65 -17.29 -6.97
N LEU A 68 14.65 -16.65 -6.36
CA LEU A 68 14.56 -15.19 -6.35
C LEU A 68 15.55 -14.60 -5.35
N ILE A 69 15.65 -15.18 -4.16
CA ILE A 69 16.61 -14.78 -3.12
C ILE A 69 18.03 -14.82 -3.68
N ALA A 70 18.47 -15.97 -4.20
CA ALA A 70 19.83 -16.13 -4.73
C ALA A 70 20.15 -15.15 -5.87
N ARG A 71 19.17 -14.83 -6.73
CA ARG A 71 19.33 -13.83 -7.80
C ARG A 71 19.57 -12.43 -7.23
N TRP A 72 18.82 -12.03 -6.21
CA TRP A 72 18.96 -10.71 -5.59
C TRP A 72 20.22 -10.58 -4.75
N GLU A 73 20.61 -11.64 -4.02
CA GLU A 73 21.88 -11.69 -3.30
C GLU A 73 23.07 -11.56 -4.26
N THR A 74 23.05 -12.30 -5.37
CA THR A 74 24.08 -12.19 -6.41
C THR A 74 24.11 -10.80 -7.04
N ARG A 75 22.94 -10.21 -7.31
CA ARG A 75 22.83 -8.87 -7.91
C ARG A 75 23.39 -7.78 -7.01
N LEU A 76 23.17 -7.88 -5.69
CA LEU A 76 23.54 -6.83 -4.74
C LEU A 76 24.85 -7.11 -3.99
N GLY A 77 25.38 -8.34 -4.07
CA GLY A 77 26.60 -8.73 -3.35
C GLY A 77 26.41 -8.82 -1.83
N GLU A 78 25.18 -8.96 -1.37
CA GLU A 78 24.77 -8.96 0.04
C GLU A 78 23.85 -10.16 0.32
N THR A 79 23.83 -10.63 1.57
CA THR A 79 22.96 -11.74 1.99
C THR A 79 21.59 -11.24 2.39
N ALA A 80 20.54 -11.86 1.86
CA ALA A 80 19.18 -11.53 2.23
C ALA A 80 18.90 -11.99 3.67
N SER A 81 18.37 -11.08 4.46
CA SER A 81 18.05 -11.33 5.87
C SER A 81 16.55 -11.18 6.10
N PRO A 82 15.99 -11.86 7.12
CA PRO A 82 14.61 -11.62 7.53
C PRO A 82 14.41 -10.14 7.91
N PRO A 83 13.18 -9.62 7.80
CA PRO A 83 12.84 -8.31 8.33
C PRO A 83 13.24 -8.19 9.80
N GLU A 84 13.78 -7.04 10.20
CA GLU A 84 14.02 -6.77 11.62
C GLU A 84 12.69 -6.83 12.39
N THR A 85 12.68 -7.63 13.46
CA THR A 85 11.53 -7.72 14.36
C THR A 85 11.70 -6.71 15.49
N TYR A 86 10.80 -5.74 15.53
CA TYR A 86 10.72 -4.77 16.64
C TYR A 86 9.53 -5.09 17.55
N ASP A 87 9.62 -4.61 18.78
CA ASP A 87 8.51 -4.61 19.71
C ASP A 87 7.32 -3.82 19.15
N ASP A 88 6.13 -4.42 19.18
CA ASP A 88 4.87 -3.77 18.79
C ASP A 88 4.42 -2.82 19.90
N PHE A 89 5.03 -1.64 19.95
CA PHE A 89 4.70 -0.61 20.95
C PHE A 89 3.23 -0.19 20.91
N GLY A 90 2.61 -0.20 19.73
CA GLY A 90 1.18 0.03 19.58
C GLY A 90 0.37 -0.99 20.37
N TRP A 91 0.68 -2.28 20.21
CA TRP A 91 0.06 -3.34 21.00
C TRP A 91 0.36 -3.24 22.49
N GLN A 92 1.62 -2.97 22.88
CA GLN A 92 1.99 -2.83 24.29
C GLN A 92 1.16 -1.75 25.01
N ARG A 93 0.71 -0.71 24.28
CA ARG A 93 -0.15 0.35 24.80
C ARG A 93 -1.63 0.01 24.73
N ALA A 94 -2.07 -0.72 23.71
CA ALA A 94 -3.46 -1.11 23.52
C ALA A 94 -3.91 -2.26 24.43
N GLU A 95 -3.06 -3.28 24.59
CA GLU A 95 -3.40 -4.53 25.29
C GLU A 95 -3.90 -4.31 26.73
N PRO A 96 -3.27 -3.47 27.57
CA PRO A 96 -3.76 -3.23 28.92
C PRO A 96 -5.15 -2.57 28.94
N LEU A 97 -5.43 -1.68 27.98
CA LEU A 97 -6.73 -1.00 27.86
C LEU A 97 -7.83 -1.95 27.40
N LEU A 98 -7.51 -2.82 26.43
CA LEU A 98 -8.41 -3.87 25.97
C LEU A 98 -8.75 -4.86 27.10
N ARG A 99 -7.76 -5.27 27.91
CA ARG A 99 -8.01 -6.12 29.09
C ARG A 99 -8.86 -5.44 30.15
N ALA A 100 -8.68 -4.13 30.34
CA ALA A 100 -9.37 -3.38 31.39
C ALA A 100 -10.83 -3.07 31.06
N GLY A 101 -11.17 -2.86 29.78
CA GLY A 101 -12.53 -2.45 29.40
C GLY A 101 -12.83 -2.53 27.92
N GLY A 102 -12.15 -3.43 27.18
CA GLY A 102 -12.43 -3.70 25.78
C GLY A 102 -12.08 -2.56 24.82
N VAL A 103 -12.68 -2.63 23.63
CA VAL A 103 -12.49 -1.68 22.54
C VAL A 103 -12.97 -0.28 22.94
N GLU A 104 -14.06 -0.21 23.69
CA GLU A 104 -14.66 1.04 24.16
C GLU A 104 -13.66 1.81 25.03
N ARG A 105 -12.98 1.13 25.96
CA ARG A 105 -11.97 1.75 26.81
C ARG A 105 -10.78 2.24 26.00
N LEU A 106 -10.33 1.46 25.02
CA LEU A 106 -9.23 1.86 24.13
C LEU A 106 -9.59 3.15 23.35
N ILE A 107 -10.80 3.21 22.79
CA ILE A 107 -11.29 4.36 22.04
C ILE A 107 -11.48 5.59 22.94
N GLU A 108 -12.04 5.41 24.13
CA GLU A 108 -12.23 6.46 25.13
C GLU A 108 -10.88 7.16 25.43
N VAL A 109 -9.85 6.37 25.76
CA VAL A 109 -8.51 6.89 26.09
C VAL A 109 -7.82 7.51 24.87
N ALA A 110 -8.00 6.94 23.67
CA ALA A 110 -7.47 7.53 22.44
C ALA A 110 -8.11 8.89 22.13
N ARG A 111 -9.41 9.07 22.42
CA ARG A 111 -10.13 10.34 22.25
C ARG A 111 -9.75 11.38 23.29
N SER A 112 -9.56 10.97 24.55
CA SER A 112 -9.20 11.88 25.65
C SER A 112 -7.77 12.42 25.53
N ARG A 113 -6.92 11.78 24.72
CA ARG A 113 -5.48 12.11 24.56
C ARG A 113 -4.72 12.08 25.88
N THR A 114 -5.15 11.21 26.80
CA THR A 114 -4.46 11.00 28.08
C THR A 114 -3.48 9.85 27.98
N GLU A 115 -2.52 9.79 28.91
CA GLU A 115 -1.66 8.61 29.09
C GLU A 115 -2.53 7.33 29.15
N PRO A 116 -2.11 6.23 28.49
CA PRO A 116 -0.83 6.06 27.80
C PRO A 116 -0.86 6.41 26.29
N LEU A 117 -1.95 7.03 25.80
CA LEU A 117 -2.19 7.30 24.36
C LEU A 117 -2.17 8.80 23.99
N ASN A 118 -1.59 9.63 24.86
CA ASN A 118 -1.22 11.00 24.54
C ASN A 118 -0.26 11.07 23.33
N TYR A 119 0.55 10.02 23.14
CA TYR A 119 1.34 9.76 21.93
C TYR A 119 1.03 8.36 21.39
N GLY A 120 1.19 8.13 20.08
CA GLY A 120 1.06 6.79 19.50
C GLY A 120 -0.36 6.21 19.44
N ARG A 121 -1.42 7.02 19.63
CA ARG A 121 -2.81 6.52 19.56
C ARG A 121 -3.18 5.88 18.22
N ALA A 122 -2.61 6.39 17.12
CA ALA A 122 -2.81 5.80 15.79
C ALA A 122 -2.27 4.37 15.74
N ASP A 123 -1.04 4.16 16.24
CA ASP A 123 -0.38 2.86 16.28
C ASP A 123 -1.10 1.89 17.23
N ALA A 124 -1.54 2.36 18.40
CA ALA A 124 -2.28 1.53 19.35
C ALA A 124 -3.60 1.01 18.76
N LEU A 125 -4.39 1.90 18.15
CA LEU A 125 -5.65 1.52 17.49
C LEU A 125 -5.41 0.61 16.27
N LEU A 126 -4.37 0.87 15.47
CA LEU A 126 -4.00 0.05 14.32
C LEU A 126 -3.56 -1.36 14.74
N SER A 127 -2.62 -1.48 15.68
CA SER A 127 -2.11 -2.77 16.17
C SER A 127 -3.23 -3.60 16.81
N ALA A 128 -4.08 -2.96 17.62
CA ALA A 128 -5.27 -3.62 18.17
C ALA A 128 -6.21 -4.10 17.07
N GLY A 129 -6.54 -3.24 16.10
CA GLY A 129 -7.44 -3.57 15.01
C GLY A 129 -6.93 -4.70 14.13
N LYS A 130 -5.62 -4.75 13.84
CA LYS A 130 -5.00 -5.84 13.07
C LYS A 130 -5.12 -7.18 13.78
N ARG A 131 -4.86 -7.23 15.10
CA ARG A 131 -4.97 -8.46 15.90
C ARG A 131 -6.42 -8.92 16.04
N LEU A 132 -7.32 -7.98 16.30
CA LEU A 132 -8.74 -8.28 16.44
C LEU A 132 -9.40 -8.67 15.12
N HIS A 133 -8.85 -8.33 13.96
CA HIS A 133 -9.49 -8.67 12.68
C HIS A 133 -9.73 -10.18 12.49
N GLU A 134 -8.83 -11.03 13.00
CA GLU A 134 -8.97 -12.49 12.89
C GLU A 134 -9.98 -13.07 13.88
N ASP A 135 -10.08 -12.48 15.07
CA ASP A 135 -10.89 -13.00 16.19
C ASP A 135 -12.27 -12.31 16.33
N ASP A 136 -12.36 -11.04 15.93
CA ASP A 136 -13.50 -10.14 16.12
C ASP A 136 -13.49 -9.00 15.07
N ASP A 137 -14.04 -9.27 13.88
CA ASP A 137 -14.11 -8.28 12.79
C ASP A 137 -14.96 -7.03 13.14
N GLU A 138 -15.92 -7.16 14.06
CA GLU A 138 -16.76 -6.05 14.50
C GLU A 138 -15.98 -5.09 15.39
N ALA A 139 -15.20 -5.61 16.34
CA ALA A 139 -14.25 -4.83 17.12
C ALA A 139 -13.24 -4.13 16.21
N ALA A 140 -12.67 -4.85 15.25
CA ALA A 140 -11.73 -4.27 14.28
C ALA A 140 -12.40 -3.18 13.42
N ARG A 141 -13.68 -3.32 13.08
CA ARG A 141 -14.48 -2.30 12.39
C ARG A 141 -14.62 -1.04 13.22
N THR A 142 -14.98 -1.22 14.48
CA THR A 142 -15.19 -0.15 15.45
C THR A 142 -13.91 0.66 15.66
N LEU A 143 -12.75 -0.01 15.74
CA LEU A 143 -11.45 0.65 15.80
C LEU A 143 -11.11 1.43 14.52
N ASN A 144 -11.46 0.89 13.35
CA ASN A 144 -11.25 1.59 12.09
C ASN A 144 -12.13 2.84 11.96
N ASP A 145 -13.37 2.78 12.42
CA ASP A 145 -14.28 3.93 12.47
C ASP A 145 -13.79 4.99 13.46
N ALA A 146 -13.27 4.58 14.63
CA ALA A 146 -12.64 5.48 15.58
C ALA A 146 -11.41 6.20 14.99
N LEU A 147 -10.55 5.48 14.24
CA LEU A 147 -9.43 6.09 13.53
C LEU A 147 -9.89 7.15 12.51
N LEU A 148 -10.93 6.85 11.72
CA LEU A 148 -11.51 7.80 10.76
C LEU A 148 -12.10 9.03 11.45
N GLU A 149 -12.78 8.84 12.58
CA GLU A 149 -13.34 9.95 13.35
C GLU A 149 -12.24 10.85 13.93
N LEU A 150 -11.23 10.25 14.56
CA LEU A 150 -10.06 10.98 15.08
C LEU A 150 -9.34 11.74 13.97
N THR A 151 -9.25 11.18 12.76
CA THR A 151 -8.65 11.83 11.60
C THR A 151 -9.37 13.14 11.24
N ARG A 152 -10.71 13.15 11.29
CA ARG A 152 -11.52 14.32 10.91
C ARG A 152 -11.36 15.49 11.88
N THR A 153 -11.16 15.19 13.16
CA THR A 153 -11.05 16.20 14.23
C THR A 153 -9.60 16.53 14.59
N ALA A 154 -8.62 15.79 14.06
CA ALA A 154 -7.21 16.00 14.33
C ALA A 154 -6.65 17.28 13.71
N SER A 155 -5.56 17.76 14.32
CA SER A 155 -4.73 18.83 13.76
C SER A 155 -4.10 18.38 12.44
N ASN A 156 -3.64 19.33 11.63
CA ASN A 156 -2.95 19.00 10.37
C ASN A 156 -1.65 18.22 10.60
N PHE A 157 -1.06 18.30 11.79
CA PHE A 157 0.13 17.51 12.14
C PHE A 157 -0.20 16.03 12.38
N GLU A 158 -1.28 15.73 13.10
CA GLU A 158 -1.64 14.35 13.47
C GLU A 158 -2.48 13.64 12.40
N LYS A 159 -3.25 14.42 11.63
CA LYS A 159 -4.21 13.92 10.65
C LYS A 159 -3.61 12.94 9.63
N PRO A 160 -2.43 13.18 9.01
CA PRO A 160 -1.88 12.24 8.04
C PRO A 160 -1.56 10.87 8.65
N ASN A 161 -1.04 10.83 9.89
CA ASN A 161 -0.71 9.59 10.57
C ASN A 161 -1.97 8.79 10.95
N LEU A 162 -3.01 9.47 11.44
CA LEU A 162 -4.31 8.84 11.73
C LEU A 162 -4.99 8.33 10.46
N ALA A 163 -4.94 9.12 9.38
CA ALA A 163 -5.48 8.71 8.08
C ALA A 163 -4.72 7.51 7.50
N HIS A 164 -3.39 7.48 7.65
CA HIS A 164 -2.57 6.35 7.24
C HIS A 164 -2.95 5.08 8.01
N ALA A 165 -3.04 5.15 9.34
CA ALA A 165 -3.47 4.02 10.17
C ALA A 165 -4.89 3.56 9.81
N ALA A 166 -5.82 4.49 9.57
CA ALA A 166 -7.18 4.16 9.13
C ALA A 166 -7.20 3.43 7.77
N ALA A 167 -6.38 3.90 6.81
CA ALA A 167 -6.25 3.28 5.50
C ALA A 167 -5.60 1.91 5.57
N GLU A 168 -4.57 1.74 6.41
CA GLU A 168 -3.89 0.46 6.58
C GLU A 168 -4.81 -0.58 7.23
N LEU A 169 -5.53 -0.22 8.29
CA LEU A 169 -6.48 -1.13 8.93
C LEU A 169 -7.61 -1.51 7.96
N ALA A 170 -8.16 -0.54 7.22
CA ALA A 170 -9.17 -0.81 6.20
C ALA A 170 -8.64 -1.73 5.09
N MET A 171 -7.39 -1.52 4.68
CA MET A 171 -6.71 -2.39 3.72
C MET A 171 -6.61 -3.80 4.26
N VAL A 172 -6.07 -4.01 5.47
CA VAL A 172 -5.91 -5.34 6.10
C VAL A 172 -7.26 -6.06 6.12
N ARG A 173 -8.31 -5.36 6.54
CA ARG A 173 -9.70 -5.85 6.65
C ARG A 173 -10.43 -6.00 5.32
N CYS A 174 -9.79 -5.72 4.18
CA CYS A 174 -10.42 -5.76 2.85
C CYS A 174 -11.64 -4.83 2.70
N ASP A 175 -11.68 -3.73 3.46
CA ASP A 175 -12.77 -2.75 3.44
C ASP A 175 -12.46 -1.61 2.46
N ARG A 176 -12.95 -1.78 1.23
CA ARG A 176 -12.75 -0.83 0.14
C ARG A 176 -13.29 0.57 0.44
N GLU A 177 -14.45 0.64 1.08
CA GLU A 177 -15.13 1.92 1.32
C GLU A 177 -14.37 2.74 2.38
N ARG A 178 -14.05 2.11 3.52
CA ARG A 178 -13.28 2.78 4.57
C ARG A 178 -11.88 3.15 4.10
N PHE A 179 -11.27 2.30 3.27
CA PHE A 179 -9.98 2.59 2.66
C PHE A 179 -10.03 3.89 1.86
N GLU A 180 -10.96 4.02 0.91
CA GLU A 180 -11.07 5.24 0.09
C GLU A 180 -11.44 6.47 0.91
N ARG A 181 -12.29 6.31 1.93
CA ARG A 181 -12.61 7.39 2.88
C ARG A 181 -11.39 7.88 3.66
N ALA A 182 -10.50 6.96 4.07
CA ALA A 182 -9.27 7.31 4.77
C ALA A 182 -8.31 8.10 3.86
N LEU A 183 -8.21 7.72 2.58
CA LEU A 183 -7.33 8.38 1.63
C LEU A 183 -7.65 9.86 1.43
N LEU A 184 -8.91 10.28 1.56
CA LEU A 184 -9.30 11.69 1.50
C LEU A 184 -8.56 12.59 2.49
N TYR A 185 -7.96 12.02 3.54
CA TYR A 185 -7.26 12.74 4.60
C TYR A 185 -5.74 12.47 4.64
N THR A 186 -5.22 11.71 3.68
CA THR A 186 -3.78 11.46 3.54
C THR A 186 -3.11 12.58 2.71
N ASP A 187 -1.84 12.87 2.95
CA ASP A 187 -1.13 13.94 2.23
C ASP A 187 -0.84 13.62 0.74
N ALA A 188 -0.83 12.34 0.39
CA ALA A 188 -0.53 11.86 -0.96
C ALA A 188 -1.36 10.62 -1.33
N PRO A 189 -2.70 10.73 -1.44
CA PRO A 189 -3.60 9.59 -1.65
C PRO A 189 -3.34 8.83 -2.94
N GLY A 190 -2.73 9.52 -3.91
CA GLY A 190 -2.36 8.96 -5.20
C GLY A 190 -1.03 8.20 -5.20
N ASN A 191 -0.24 8.18 -4.13
CA ASN A 191 1.09 7.56 -4.16
C ASN A 191 1.04 6.04 -4.42
N LEU A 192 2.19 5.45 -4.76
CA LEU A 192 2.25 4.03 -5.13
C LEU A 192 1.92 3.07 -3.99
N ARG A 193 2.22 3.42 -2.72
CA ARG A 193 1.86 2.59 -1.56
C ARG A 193 0.35 2.37 -1.51
N TYR A 194 -0.43 3.45 -1.57
CA TYR A 194 -1.90 3.36 -1.54
C TYR A 194 -2.48 2.76 -2.82
N ALA A 195 -1.83 2.96 -3.98
CA ALA A 195 -2.23 2.26 -5.20
C ALA A 195 -2.04 0.74 -5.07
N ILE A 196 -0.94 0.29 -4.46
CA ILE A 196 -0.67 -1.13 -4.21
C ILE A 196 -1.65 -1.69 -3.18
N TRP A 197 -1.93 -0.97 -2.11
CA TRP A 197 -2.94 -1.37 -1.13
C TRP A 197 -4.34 -1.48 -1.74
N ARG A 198 -4.68 -0.58 -2.68
CA ARG A 198 -5.91 -0.66 -3.47
C ARG A 198 -5.99 -1.93 -4.32
N VAL A 199 -4.91 -2.32 -5.00
CA VAL A 199 -4.88 -3.58 -5.77
C VAL A 199 -4.78 -4.81 -4.88
N ARG A 200 -4.28 -4.72 -3.64
CA ARG A 200 -4.45 -5.82 -2.67
C ARG A 200 -5.93 -6.11 -2.44
N ILE A 201 -6.74 -5.05 -2.29
CA ILE A 201 -8.19 -5.17 -2.08
C ILE A 201 -8.91 -5.63 -3.36
N ALA A 202 -8.57 -5.08 -4.52
CA ALA A 202 -9.27 -5.32 -5.78
C ALA A 202 -8.71 -6.50 -6.62
N GLY A 203 -7.49 -6.95 -6.32
CA GLY A 203 -6.71 -7.90 -7.12
C GLY A 203 -5.76 -7.27 -8.15
N ARG A 204 -4.76 -8.05 -8.57
CA ARG A 204 -3.86 -7.85 -9.72
C ARG A 204 -2.90 -6.64 -9.64
N ILE A 205 -1.78 -6.79 -8.93
CA ILE A 205 -0.70 -5.79 -8.95
C ILE A 205 -0.02 -5.63 -10.30
N THR A 206 -0.13 -6.62 -11.20
CA THR A 206 0.45 -6.55 -12.55
C THR A 206 -0.02 -5.33 -13.34
N SER A 207 -1.23 -4.83 -13.05
CA SER A 207 -1.79 -3.58 -13.60
C SER A 207 -0.97 -2.33 -13.26
N LEU A 208 -0.17 -2.36 -12.19
CA LEU A 208 0.67 -1.24 -11.75
C LEU A 208 2.11 -1.31 -12.27
N LEU A 209 2.53 -2.38 -12.96
CA LEU A 209 3.94 -2.55 -13.36
C LEU A 209 4.44 -1.44 -14.27
N SER A 210 3.62 -1.00 -15.24
CA SER A 210 3.96 0.14 -16.12
C SER A 210 4.15 1.42 -15.31
N ARG A 211 3.27 1.66 -14.34
CA ARG A 211 3.33 2.82 -13.46
C ARG A 211 4.54 2.79 -12.53
N ILE A 212 4.90 1.62 -12.01
CA ILE A 212 6.10 1.42 -11.19
C ILE A 212 7.35 1.72 -12.03
N ARG A 213 7.44 1.21 -13.26
CA ARG A 213 8.57 1.47 -14.16
C ARG A 213 8.69 2.95 -14.57
N ALA A 214 7.58 3.68 -14.56
CA ALA A 214 7.52 5.09 -14.90
C ALA A 214 7.87 6.04 -13.74
N ILE A 215 8.34 5.52 -12.59
CA ILE A 215 8.96 6.37 -11.57
C ILE A 215 10.22 6.98 -12.18
N ASP A 216 10.17 8.29 -12.40
CA ASP A 216 11.24 9.06 -13.02
C ASP A 216 11.71 10.15 -12.04
N SER A 217 12.50 9.73 -11.06
CA SER A 217 13.04 10.61 -10.03
C SER A 217 14.43 10.13 -9.63
N ASP A 218 15.44 10.84 -10.11
CA ASP A 218 16.86 10.64 -9.77
C ASP A 218 17.21 11.18 -8.37
N GLN A 219 16.33 11.99 -7.76
CA GLN A 219 16.62 12.61 -6.47
C GLN A 219 16.04 11.88 -5.25
N ASP A 220 15.06 11.02 -5.43
CA ASP A 220 14.21 10.57 -4.34
C ASP A 220 13.92 9.07 -4.37
N THR A 221 14.39 8.37 -3.33
CA THR A 221 14.17 6.93 -3.16
C THR A 221 12.78 6.60 -2.61
N ARG A 222 12.01 7.60 -2.15
CA ARG A 222 10.73 7.40 -1.47
C ARG A 222 9.71 6.65 -2.32
N GLU A 223 9.62 6.92 -3.62
CA GLU A 223 8.65 6.21 -4.48
C GLU A 223 8.99 4.74 -4.62
N VAL A 224 10.26 4.38 -4.81
CA VAL A 224 10.69 2.97 -4.86
C VAL A 224 10.43 2.30 -3.51
N ARG A 225 10.74 2.96 -2.38
CA ARG A 225 10.43 2.45 -1.05
C ARG A 225 8.93 2.24 -0.85
N ARG A 226 8.08 3.19 -1.29
CA ARG A 226 6.62 3.07 -1.25
C ARG A 226 6.10 1.87 -2.04
N VAL A 227 6.76 1.51 -3.15
CA VAL A 227 6.44 0.28 -3.89
C VAL A 227 6.74 -0.96 -3.05
N LEU A 228 7.95 -1.07 -2.51
CA LEU A 228 8.38 -2.24 -1.74
C LEU A 228 7.56 -2.41 -0.45
N GLU A 229 7.37 -1.33 0.31
CA GLU A 229 6.53 -1.30 1.52
C GLU A 229 5.05 -1.57 1.20
N GLY A 230 4.54 -1.04 0.08
CA GLY A 230 3.20 -1.32 -0.39
C GLY A 230 3.01 -2.80 -0.73
N TYR A 231 3.98 -3.40 -1.43
CA TYR A 231 3.95 -4.79 -1.84
C TYR A 231 4.10 -5.76 -0.68
N ARG A 232 4.84 -5.39 0.37
CA ARG A 232 4.92 -6.15 1.62
C ARG A 232 3.53 -6.50 2.17
N ALA A 233 2.56 -5.60 2.09
CA ALA A 233 1.20 -5.89 2.54
C ALA A 233 0.53 -7.04 1.75
N ILE A 234 0.82 -7.18 0.45
CA ILE A 234 0.35 -8.31 -0.36
C ILE A 234 1.08 -9.59 0.05
N GLN A 235 2.40 -9.54 0.28
CA GLN A 235 3.16 -10.71 0.72
C GLN A 235 2.71 -11.19 2.12
N THR A 236 2.43 -10.27 3.03
CA THR A 236 2.03 -10.59 4.41
C THR A 236 0.59 -11.09 4.49
N PHE A 237 -0.35 -10.43 3.82
CA PHE A 237 -1.78 -10.67 4.02
C PHE A 237 -2.49 -11.28 2.80
N GLY A 238 -1.76 -11.57 1.71
CA GLY A 238 -2.34 -12.00 0.45
C GLY A 238 -3.24 -10.95 -0.21
N TYR A 239 -3.85 -11.31 -1.33
CA TYR A 239 -4.98 -10.55 -1.87
C TYR A 239 -6.24 -10.81 -1.04
N CYS A 240 -7.11 -9.81 -0.97
CA CYS A 240 -8.45 -10.02 -0.48
C CYS A 240 -9.16 -11.03 -1.39
N ALA A 241 -9.90 -11.98 -0.80
CA ALA A 241 -10.82 -12.79 -1.59
C ALA A 241 -11.70 -11.82 -2.38
N ALA A 242 -11.68 -11.93 -3.71
CA ALA A 242 -12.67 -11.23 -4.53
C ALA A 242 -14.01 -11.60 -3.91
N ARG A 243 -14.74 -10.62 -3.36
CA ARG A 243 -16.05 -10.89 -2.75
C ARG A 243 -16.80 -11.76 -3.75
N ASN A 244 -17.07 -13.01 -3.38
CA ASN A 244 -18.05 -13.86 -4.05
C ASN A 244 -19.45 -13.33 -3.72
N ASP A 245 -19.67 -12.03 -3.93
CA ASP A 245 -21.01 -11.48 -4.02
C ASP A 245 -21.41 -11.61 -5.49
N PRO A 246 -22.32 -12.54 -5.84
CA PRO A 246 -22.91 -12.56 -7.16
C PRO A 246 -23.85 -11.35 -7.26
N ILE A 247 -23.32 -10.18 -7.60
CA ILE A 247 -24.17 -9.07 -8.03
C ILE A 247 -24.39 -9.25 -9.52
N GLY A 248 -25.41 -10.08 -9.77
CA GLY A 248 -25.98 -10.45 -11.05
C GLY A 248 -27.26 -11.25 -10.79
N GLY A 249 -28.20 -10.63 -10.08
CA GLY A 249 -29.62 -10.97 -10.05
C GLY A 249 -30.41 -9.79 -10.57
#